data_AF-A0A954IIZ0-F1
#
_entry.id   AF-A0A954IIZ0-F1
#
_cell.length_a   1.000
_cell.length_b   1.000
_cell.length_c   1.000
_cell.angle_alpha   90.00
_cell.angle_beta   90.00
_cell.angle_gamma   90.00
#
_symmetry.space_group_name_H-M   'P 1'
#
loop_
_entity.id
_entity.type
_entity.pdbx_description
1 polymer ?
#
loop_
_entity_poly.entity_id
_entity_poly.type
_entity_poly.pdbx_seq_one_letter_code
_entity_poly.pdbx_strand_id
1 'polypeptide(L)'
;MKLPQPRNVARGTGRAVTGGGILLAALALLMFLRHGPGTSNEDPGKDSDGTDSATESVTDPATIMVQSDSVAEHGFSTSPRPSPDESASPLTDEERQALAGSVITVEIDDYSYLLEYGPENDLQKIARPVDRIVHLAGQARGDSNGLKIRIREIGTTRPRAELELREALKQAGISENAIHTTRFSEAE
;
A
#
# COMPACT_ATOMS: atom_id res chain seq x y z
N MET A 1 23.72 21.07 -79.96
CA MET A 1 23.14 22.10 -79.08
C MET A 1 23.22 21.61 -77.65
N LYS A 2 23.82 22.42 -76.75
CA LYS A 2 24.13 22.08 -75.36
C LYS A 2 23.53 23.17 -74.46
N LEU A 3 23.11 22.75 -73.26
CA LEU A 3 22.63 23.49 -72.06
C LEU A 3 21.10 23.58 -71.91
N PRO A 4 20.54 23.66 -70.68
CA PRO A 4 21.17 23.62 -69.34
C PRO A 4 20.63 22.53 -68.39
N GLN A 5 21.46 22.03 -67.47
CA GLN A 5 20.98 21.47 -66.19
C GLN A 5 20.78 22.63 -65.21
N PRO A 6 19.74 22.61 -64.35
CA PRO A 6 20.03 22.38 -62.92
C PRO A 6 18.86 21.87 -62.06
N ARG A 7 19.19 21.16 -60.97
CA ARG A 7 18.94 21.51 -59.55
C ARG A 7 18.73 20.25 -58.70
N ASN A 8 19.78 19.92 -57.94
CA ASN A 8 19.69 19.08 -56.75
C ASN A 8 18.66 19.69 -55.78
N VAL A 9 17.63 18.92 -55.44
CA VAL A 9 16.70 19.28 -54.37
C VAL A 9 17.17 18.55 -53.12
N ALA A 10 18.05 19.19 -52.35
CA ALA A 10 18.32 18.77 -51.00
C ALA A 10 17.05 18.99 -50.17
N ARG A 11 16.30 17.92 -49.88
CA ARG A 11 15.23 17.97 -48.89
C ARG A 11 15.89 18.09 -47.51
N GLY A 12 15.86 19.29 -46.95
CA GLY A 12 16.32 19.55 -45.59
C GLY A 12 15.50 18.74 -44.59
N THR A 13 16.18 17.89 -43.83
CA THR A 13 15.65 17.23 -42.65
C THR A 13 15.41 18.29 -41.58
N GLY A 14 14.18 18.81 -41.50
CA GLY A 14 13.75 19.61 -40.37
C GLY A 14 13.74 18.73 -39.12
N ARG A 15 14.75 18.87 -38.26
CA ARG A 15 14.72 18.26 -36.92
C ARG A 15 13.60 18.97 -36.16
N ALA A 16 12.47 18.30 -35.98
CA ALA A 16 11.45 18.74 -35.03
C ALA A 16 12.10 18.74 -33.64
N VAL A 17 12.42 19.92 -33.14
CA VAL A 17 12.85 20.12 -31.75
C VAL A 17 11.66 19.79 -30.88
N THR A 18 11.75 18.63 -30.24
CA THR A 18 10.83 18.06 -29.28
C THR A 18 10.54 19.09 -28.17
N GLY A 19 9.42 19.79 -28.29
CA GLY A 19 8.90 20.74 -27.28
C GLY A 19 8.35 20.06 -26.03
N GLY A 20 9.01 19.03 -25.51
CA GLY A 20 8.58 18.27 -24.33
C GLY A 20 8.98 18.88 -22.99
N GLY A 21 9.94 19.83 -22.99
CA GLY A 21 10.48 20.40 -21.75
C GLY A 21 9.55 21.37 -21.01
N ILE A 22 8.66 22.05 -21.73
CA ILE A 22 7.82 23.10 -21.14
C ILE A 22 6.70 22.49 -20.28
N LEU A 23 6.20 21.31 -20.65
CA LEU A 23 5.11 20.65 -19.92
C LEU A 23 5.57 20.12 -18.54
N LEU A 24 6.80 19.63 -18.44
CA LEU A 24 7.38 19.17 -17.17
C LEU A 24 7.63 20.33 -16.20
N ALA A 25 8.08 21.48 -16.70
CA ALA A 25 8.30 22.67 -15.87
C ALA A 25 6.98 23.20 -15.27
N ALA A 26 5.89 23.21 -16.05
CA ALA A 26 4.58 23.64 -15.58
C ALA A 26 3.98 22.68 -14.54
N LEU A 27 4.14 21.36 -14.72
CA LEU A 27 3.65 20.36 -13.77
C LEU A 27 4.43 20.41 -12.44
N ALA A 28 5.75 20.60 -12.50
CA ALA A 28 6.58 20.75 -11.31
C ALA A 28 6.18 21.99 -10.49
N LEU A 29 5.97 23.15 -11.14
CA LEU A 29 5.56 24.37 -10.46
C LEU A 29 4.20 24.23 -9.74
N LEU A 30 3.25 23.52 -10.36
CA LEU A 30 1.91 23.30 -9.77
C LEU A 30 1.96 22.41 -8.52
N MET A 31 2.88 21.43 -8.47
CA MET A 31 3.06 20.60 -7.27
C MET A 31 3.70 21.37 -6.11
N PHE A 32 4.62 22.30 -6.39
CA PHE A 32 5.21 23.16 -5.36
C PHE A 32 4.23 24.17 -4.76
N LEU A 33 3.26 24.70 -5.53
CA LEU A 33 2.22 25.59 -4.97
C LEU A 33 1.17 24.85 -4.15
N ARG A 34 0.93 23.55 -4.41
CA ARG A 34 -0.05 22.75 -3.67
C ARG A 34 0.53 22.14 -2.37
N HIS A 35 1.85 22.02 -2.25
CA HIS A 35 2.55 21.47 -1.08
C HIS A 35 3.64 22.44 -0.59
N GLY A 36 3.27 23.69 -0.30
CA GLY A 36 4.17 24.64 0.34
C GLY A 36 4.60 24.18 1.75
N PRO A 37 5.84 24.46 2.17
CA PRO A 37 6.33 24.14 3.51
C PRO A 37 5.74 25.11 4.54
N GLY A 38 5.35 24.60 5.71
CA GLY A 38 4.56 25.30 6.70
C GLY A 38 5.20 26.56 7.30
N THR A 39 4.34 27.42 7.83
CA THR A 39 4.70 28.45 8.81
C THR A 39 3.82 28.28 10.03
N SER A 40 4.34 27.58 11.04
CA SER A 40 4.00 27.84 12.43
C SER A 40 4.45 29.26 12.77
N ASN A 41 3.53 30.08 13.29
CA ASN A 41 3.89 31.24 14.12
C ASN A 41 2.81 31.39 15.19
N GLU A 42 3.26 31.30 16.43
CA GLU A 42 2.58 31.78 17.64
C GLU A 42 2.10 33.22 17.48
N ASP A 43 0.97 33.56 18.11
CA ASP A 43 0.83 34.84 18.79
C ASP A 43 0.10 34.63 20.14
N PRO A 44 0.51 35.34 21.21
CA PRO A 44 0.12 35.09 22.59
C PRO A 44 -1.02 36.01 23.06
N GLY A 45 -1.87 35.47 23.94
CA GLY A 45 -2.60 36.23 24.96
C GLY A 45 -3.86 36.97 24.49
N LYS A 46 -5.02 36.58 25.04
CA LYS A 46 -5.66 37.34 26.14
C LYS A 46 -7.02 36.77 26.54
N ASP A 47 -7.16 36.65 27.86
CA ASP A 47 -8.32 36.95 28.72
C ASP A 47 -9.60 36.12 28.49
N SER A 48 -9.90 35.14 29.35
CA SER A 48 -10.59 35.30 30.65
C SER A 48 -12.10 35.08 30.51
N ASP A 49 -12.55 33.87 30.86
CA ASP A 49 -13.73 33.62 31.71
C ASP A 49 -13.63 32.13 32.10
N GLY A 50 -13.40 31.70 33.34
CA GLY A 50 -13.96 32.26 34.56
C GLY A 50 -15.16 31.43 35.00
N THR A 51 -14.97 30.15 35.35
CA THR A 51 -15.84 29.48 36.33
C THR A 51 -15.06 28.37 37.02
N ASP A 52 -14.49 28.74 38.16
CA ASP A 52 -14.13 27.82 39.22
C ASP A 52 -15.39 27.13 39.78
N SER A 53 -15.29 25.83 40.03
CA SER A 53 -15.96 25.24 41.18
C SER A 53 -15.11 24.10 41.73
N ALA A 54 -14.29 24.53 42.71
CA ALA A 54 -13.84 23.83 43.91
C ALA A 54 -14.19 22.34 44.05
N THR A 55 -13.11 21.55 44.07
CA THR A 55 -12.65 20.75 45.23
C THR A 55 -13.70 20.27 46.23
N GLU A 56 -13.78 18.95 46.42
CA GLU A 56 -13.82 18.36 47.76
C GLU A 56 -13.20 16.94 47.76
N SER A 57 -12.28 16.77 48.70
CA SER A 57 -11.54 15.56 49.07
C SER A 57 -12.45 14.56 49.77
N VAL A 58 -12.14 13.25 49.75
CA VAL A 58 -12.09 12.36 50.94
C VAL A 58 -11.75 10.91 50.53
N THR A 59 -10.66 10.44 51.13
CA THR A 59 -10.13 9.11 51.45
C THR A 59 -11.17 7.99 51.71
N ASP A 60 -10.99 6.79 51.12
CA ASP A 60 -10.61 5.54 51.86
C ASP A 60 -10.41 4.32 50.92
N PRO A 61 -9.47 3.39 51.22
CA PRO A 61 -9.14 2.24 50.40
C PRO A 61 -9.82 0.95 50.89
N ALA A 62 -10.65 0.31 50.05
CA ALA A 62 -11.21 -1.00 50.32
C ALA A 62 -10.75 -2.03 49.28
N THR A 63 -9.67 -2.72 49.64
CA THR A 63 -9.39 -4.14 49.42
C THR A 63 -10.50 -4.96 48.74
N ILE A 64 -10.27 -5.41 47.50
CA ILE A 64 -10.77 -6.70 47.03
C ILE A 64 -9.60 -7.44 46.38
N MET A 65 -9.10 -8.44 47.10
CA MET A 65 -8.14 -9.42 46.64
C MET A 65 -8.86 -10.67 46.12
N VAL A 66 -8.31 -11.21 45.02
CA VAL A 66 -8.23 -12.64 44.65
C VAL A 66 -9.50 -13.28 44.08
N GLN A 67 -9.42 -13.70 42.81
CA GLN A 67 -9.25 -15.13 42.50
C GLN A 67 -8.75 -15.33 41.06
N SER A 68 -7.53 -15.85 40.93
CA SER A 68 -7.07 -16.53 39.72
C SER A 68 -7.79 -17.87 39.64
N ASP A 69 -8.53 -18.10 38.56
CA ASP A 69 -8.87 -19.45 38.12
C ASP A 69 -8.46 -19.58 36.65
N SER A 70 -7.48 -20.44 36.43
CA SER A 70 -6.90 -20.78 35.14
C SER A 70 -7.69 -21.95 34.57
N VAL A 71 -8.46 -21.75 33.50
CA VAL A 71 -9.00 -22.87 32.71
C VAL A 71 -8.97 -22.53 31.21
N ALA A 72 -8.07 -23.22 30.51
CA ALA A 72 -8.12 -23.64 29.10
C ALA A 72 -8.37 -22.60 28.00
N GLU A 73 -7.26 -22.03 27.49
CA GLU A 73 -6.82 -22.11 26.08
C GLU A 73 -7.90 -22.28 24.99
N HIS A 74 -8.82 -21.33 24.85
CA HIS A 74 -9.46 -21.00 23.56
C HIS A 74 -9.32 -19.49 23.33
N GLY A 75 -8.07 -19.04 23.33
CA GLY A 75 -7.70 -17.66 23.11
C GLY A 75 -7.55 -17.41 21.61
N PHE A 76 -8.64 -16.92 21.02
CA PHE A 76 -8.65 -15.91 19.96
C PHE A 76 -7.25 -15.56 19.43
N SER A 77 -6.94 -16.02 18.21
CA SER A 77 -5.75 -15.58 17.47
C SER A 77 -5.82 -14.06 17.37
N THR A 78 -5.16 -13.38 18.32
CA THR A 78 -4.89 -11.94 18.24
C THR A 78 -3.94 -11.79 17.07
N SER A 79 -4.50 -11.67 15.86
CA SER A 79 -3.78 -11.08 14.74
C SER A 79 -3.18 -9.78 15.29
N PRO A 80 -1.84 -9.68 15.36
CA PRO A 80 -1.22 -8.48 15.87
C PRO A 80 -1.76 -7.33 15.03
N ARG A 81 -2.38 -6.36 15.71
CA ARG A 81 -2.82 -5.13 15.07
C ARG A 81 -1.57 -4.56 14.38
N PRO A 82 -1.58 -4.37 13.05
CA PRO A 82 -0.39 -4.00 12.33
C PRO A 82 0.12 -2.68 12.90
N SER A 83 1.36 -2.71 13.36
CA SER A 83 2.03 -1.50 13.81
C SER A 83 2.31 -0.65 12.57
N PRO A 84 2.07 0.67 12.60
CA PRO A 84 2.18 1.54 11.42
C PRO A 84 3.58 1.56 10.77
N ASP A 85 4.58 0.95 11.40
CA ASP A 85 5.97 0.84 10.92
C ASP A 85 6.33 -0.52 10.27
N GLU A 86 5.38 -1.46 10.14
CA GLU A 86 5.68 -2.76 9.52
C GLU A 86 6.09 -2.63 8.04
N SER A 87 5.63 -1.60 7.34
CA SER A 87 6.03 -1.35 5.95
C SER A 87 7.49 -0.92 5.80
N ALA A 88 8.08 -0.27 6.81
CA ALA A 88 9.49 0.15 6.80
C ALA A 88 10.44 -0.90 7.43
N SER A 89 9.87 -1.94 8.04
CA SER A 89 10.63 -3.02 8.65
C SER A 89 11.34 -3.88 7.60
N PRO A 90 12.53 -4.43 7.92
CA PRO A 90 13.27 -5.30 7.02
C PRO A 90 12.41 -6.49 6.57
N LEU A 91 12.65 -7.01 5.37
CA LEU A 91 11.94 -8.17 4.86
C LEU A 91 12.20 -9.41 5.73
N THR A 92 11.13 -10.08 6.13
CA THR A 92 11.24 -11.37 6.82
C THR A 92 11.68 -12.47 5.84
N ASP A 93 12.05 -13.64 6.35
CA ASP A 93 12.47 -14.75 5.48
C ASP A 93 11.32 -15.26 4.60
N GLU A 94 10.10 -15.29 5.15
CA GLU A 94 8.88 -15.67 4.45
C GLU A 94 8.56 -14.69 3.30
N GLU A 95 8.73 -13.39 3.55
CA GLU A 95 8.50 -12.35 2.54
C GLU A 95 9.55 -12.37 1.43
N ARG A 96 10.81 -12.60 1.79
CA ARG A 96 11.88 -12.81 0.80
C ARG A 96 11.59 -14.03 -0.06
N GLN A 97 11.06 -15.09 0.54
CA GLN A 97 10.68 -16.28 -0.19
C GLN A 97 9.47 -16.04 -1.10
N ALA A 98 8.47 -15.27 -0.67
CA ALA A 98 7.36 -14.85 -1.52
C ALA A 98 7.84 -14.01 -2.72
N LEU A 99 8.80 -13.11 -2.50
CA LEU A 99 9.42 -12.28 -3.54
C LEU A 99 10.44 -13.00 -4.41
N ALA A 100 10.88 -14.21 -4.03
CA ALA A 100 11.73 -15.03 -4.88
C ALA A 100 10.97 -15.45 -6.16
N GLY A 101 9.64 -15.54 -6.07
CA GLY A 101 8.75 -15.62 -7.23
C GLY A 101 8.67 -14.29 -8.00
N SER A 102 8.34 -14.36 -9.29
CA SER A 102 8.12 -13.13 -10.08
C SER A 102 6.82 -12.42 -9.71
N VAL A 103 5.85 -13.17 -9.20
CA VAL A 103 4.49 -12.71 -8.85
C VAL A 103 4.23 -13.15 -7.42
N ILE A 104 3.80 -12.23 -6.56
CA ILE A 104 3.33 -12.62 -5.22
C ILE A 104 1.87 -13.08 -5.31
N THR A 105 1.50 -14.06 -4.50
CA THR A 105 0.11 -14.53 -4.43
C THR A 105 -0.46 -14.25 -3.05
N VAL A 106 -1.66 -13.68 -3.02
CA VAL A 106 -2.35 -13.26 -1.80
C VAL A 106 -3.73 -13.89 -1.82
N GLU A 107 -4.05 -14.65 -0.78
CA GLU A 107 -5.40 -15.16 -0.55
C GLU A 107 -6.16 -14.25 0.41
N ILE A 108 -7.44 -14.01 0.14
CA ILE A 108 -8.30 -13.22 1.01
C ILE A 108 -9.26 -14.15 1.76
N ASP A 109 -9.06 -14.29 3.07
CA ASP A 109 -9.96 -15.05 3.94
C ASP A 109 -10.72 -14.09 4.88
N ASP A 110 -12.01 -13.91 4.60
CA ASP A 110 -12.90 -12.90 5.22
C ASP A 110 -12.33 -11.47 5.08
N TYR A 111 -11.60 -10.99 6.09
CA TYR A 111 -10.91 -9.68 6.12
C TYR A 111 -9.37 -9.80 6.21
N SER A 112 -8.83 -11.02 6.20
CA SER A 112 -7.41 -11.28 6.35
C SER A 112 -6.75 -11.45 4.99
N TYR A 113 -5.58 -10.83 4.82
CA TYR A 113 -4.74 -11.00 3.64
C TYR A 113 -3.61 -11.98 3.96
N LEU A 114 -3.63 -13.14 3.31
CA LEU A 114 -2.68 -14.23 3.51
C LEU A 114 -1.70 -14.28 2.34
N LEU A 115 -0.43 -13.97 2.60
CA LEU A 115 0.63 -14.07 1.60
C LEU A 115 1.09 -15.52 1.46
N GLU A 116 1.07 -16.05 0.23
CA GLU A 116 1.64 -17.36 -0.10
C GLU A 116 3.16 -17.27 -0.27
N TYR A 117 3.88 -18.20 0.35
CA TYR A 117 5.33 -18.38 0.20
C TYR A 117 5.69 -19.86 0.27
N GLY A 118 6.90 -20.21 -0.16
CA GLY A 118 7.34 -21.61 -0.22
C GLY A 118 7.42 -22.16 -1.63
N PRO A 119 7.86 -23.42 -1.79
CA PRO A 119 7.85 -24.10 -3.08
C PRO A 119 6.40 -24.41 -3.51
N GLU A 120 6.16 -24.52 -4.82
CA GLU A 120 4.81 -24.70 -5.42
C GLU A 120 4.03 -25.90 -4.85
N ASN A 121 4.73 -26.96 -4.43
CA ASN A 121 4.12 -28.17 -3.87
C ASN A 121 3.94 -28.15 -2.35
N ASP A 122 4.38 -27.10 -1.66
CA ASP A 122 4.29 -26.94 -0.20
C ASP A 122 4.17 -25.45 0.14
N LEU A 123 3.09 -24.84 -0.37
CA LEU A 123 2.80 -23.43 -0.15
C LEU A 123 2.31 -23.20 1.28
N GLN A 124 2.98 -22.31 1.98
CA GLN A 124 2.62 -21.82 3.29
C GLN A 124 1.98 -20.43 3.18
N LYS A 125 1.21 -20.05 4.19
CA LYS A 125 0.45 -18.80 4.23
C LYS A 125 0.78 -18.02 5.50
N ILE A 126 1.04 -16.73 5.35
CA ILE A 126 1.27 -15.82 6.48
C ILE A 126 0.37 -14.59 6.37
N ALA A 127 -0.33 -14.25 7.45
CA ALA A 127 -1.16 -13.07 7.50
C ALA A 127 -0.29 -11.80 7.49
N ARG A 128 -0.62 -10.86 6.62
CA ARG A 128 0.06 -9.56 6.52
C ARG A 128 -0.95 -8.43 6.36
N PRO A 129 -0.65 -7.23 6.90
CA PRO A 129 -1.50 -6.07 6.66
C PRO A 129 -1.45 -5.64 5.19
N VAL A 130 -2.53 -4.98 4.75
CA VAL A 130 -2.69 -4.48 3.37
C VAL A 130 -1.49 -3.63 2.94
N ASP A 131 -1.00 -2.73 3.79
CA ASP A 131 0.13 -1.86 3.48
C ASP A 131 1.41 -2.65 3.20
N ARG A 132 1.63 -3.74 3.93
CA ARG A 132 2.78 -4.63 3.73
C ARG A 132 2.64 -5.41 2.44
N ILE A 133 1.45 -5.93 2.13
CA ILE A 133 1.16 -6.58 0.84
C ILE A 133 1.44 -5.63 -0.33
N VAL A 134 0.99 -4.37 -0.22
CA VAL A 134 1.22 -3.33 -1.24
C VAL A 134 2.71 -3.04 -1.40
N HIS A 135 3.44 -2.95 -0.29
CA HIS A 135 4.89 -2.76 -0.31
C HIS A 135 5.61 -3.91 -1.04
N LEU A 136 5.25 -5.16 -0.72
CA LEU A 136 5.80 -6.35 -1.38
C LEU A 136 5.43 -6.39 -2.87
N ALA A 137 4.19 -6.06 -3.23
CA ALA A 137 3.76 -5.98 -4.61
C ALA A 137 4.54 -4.92 -5.41
N GLY A 138 4.92 -3.80 -4.77
CA GLY A 138 5.79 -2.79 -5.37
C GLY A 138 7.17 -3.34 -5.73
N GLN A 139 7.73 -4.20 -4.88
CA GLN A 139 9.03 -4.84 -5.05
C GLN A 139 9.02 -6.07 -5.98
N ALA A 140 7.85 -6.68 -6.18
CA ALA A 140 7.71 -7.82 -7.07
C ALA A 140 8.20 -7.48 -8.50
N ARG A 141 9.02 -8.38 -9.05
CA ARG A 141 9.61 -8.22 -10.38
C ARG A 141 8.54 -8.13 -11.48
N GLY A 142 7.47 -8.89 -11.32
CA GLY A 142 6.44 -9.11 -12.31
C GLY A 142 6.78 -10.23 -13.28
N ASP A 143 5.75 -10.87 -13.84
CA ASP A 143 5.89 -11.84 -14.93
C ASP A 143 6.11 -11.15 -16.29
N SER A 144 6.16 -11.92 -17.38
CA SER A 144 6.32 -11.40 -18.73
C SER A 144 5.18 -10.49 -19.21
N ASN A 145 4.02 -10.55 -18.56
CA ASN A 145 2.85 -9.71 -18.84
C ASN A 145 2.78 -8.49 -17.91
N GLY A 146 3.75 -8.34 -16.99
CA GLY A 146 3.77 -7.30 -15.98
C GLY A 146 2.85 -7.59 -14.78
N LEU A 147 2.34 -8.81 -14.64
CA LEU A 147 1.57 -9.23 -13.46
C LEU A 147 2.49 -9.24 -12.25
N LYS A 148 2.15 -8.50 -11.20
CA LYS A 148 2.94 -8.44 -9.96
C LYS A 148 2.28 -9.15 -8.80
N ILE A 149 0.96 -9.16 -8.76
CA ILE A 149 0.18 -9.74 -7.68
C ILE A 149 -0.99 -10.58 -8.24
N ARG A 150 -1.16 -11.77 -7.69
CA ARG A 150 -2.33 -12.61 -7.89
C ARG A 150 -3.16 -12.63 -6.60
N ILE A 151 -4.42 -12.25 -6.69
CA ILE A 151 -5.40 -12.30 -5.60
C ILE A 151 -6.22 -13.57 -5.76
N ARG A 152 -6.21 -14.46 -4.77
CA ARG A 152 -7.10 -15.62 -4.69
C ARG A 152 -8.27 -15.29 -3.76
N GLU A 153 -9.47 -15.36 -4.30
CA GLU A 153 -10.70 -15.33 -3.51
C GLU A 153 -11.12 -16.77 -3.22
N ILE A 154 -11.48 -17.03 -1.97
CA ILE A 154 -12.13 -18.26 -1.50
C ILE A 154 -13.59 -17.95 -1.17
N GLY A 155 -14.42 -18.98 -0.95
CA GLY A 155 -15.87 -18.81 -0.73
C GLY A 155 -16.25 -17.89 0.45
N THR A 156 -15.33 -17.63 1.38
CA THR A 156 -15.50 -16.73 2.53
C THR A 156 -15.07 -15.28 2.26
N THR A 157 -14.46 -14.97 1.11
CA THR A 157 -13.95 -13.65 0.80
C THR A 157 -15.05 -12.59 0.81
N ARG A 158 -14.80 -11.48 1.50
CA ARG A 158 -15.70 -10.32 1.47
C ARG A 158 -15.37 -9.40 0.30
N PRO A 159 -16.37 -8.95 -0.48
CA PRO A 159 -16.15 -8.00 -1.57
C PRO A 159 -15.43 -6.71 -1.13
N ARG A 160 -15.65 -6.30 0.13
CA ARG A 160 -15.01 -5.13 0.72
C ARG A 160 -13.50 -5.31 0.87
N ALA A 161 -13.03 -6.48 1.29
CA ALA A 161 -11.60 -6.75 1.46
C ALA A 161 -10.86 -6.80 0.11
N GLU A 162 -11.47 -7.39 -0.92
CA GLU A 162 -10.93 -7.34 -2.29
C GLU A 162 -10.81 -5.90 -2.79
N LEU A 163 -11.87 -5.10 -2.61
CA LEU A 163 -11.90 -3.71 -3.04
C LEU A 163 -10.83 -2.88 -2.32
N GLU A 164 -10.70 -3.04 -1.00
CA GLU A 164 -9.71 -2.33 -0.18
C GLU A 164 -8.29 -2.62 -0.67
N LEU A 165 -7.94 -3.89 -0.88
CA LEU A 165 -6.62 -4.27 -1.39
C LEU A 165 -6.36 -3.67 -2.79
N ARG A 166 -7.33 -3.75 -3.69
CA ARG A 166 -7.20 -3.17 -5.04
C ARG A 166 -6.99 -1.66 -5.01
N GLU A 167 -7.78 -0.95 -4.20
CA GLU A 167 -7.64 0.50 -4.06
C GLU A 167 -6.26 0.87 -3.50
N ALA A 168 -5.78 0.14 -2.50
CA ALA A 168 -4.46 0.37 -1.92
C ALA A 168 -3.33 0.13 -2.94
N LEU A 169 -3.41 -0.96 -3.73
CA LEU A 169 -2.46 -1.24 -4.81
C LEU A 169 -2.44 -0.14 -5.87
N LYS A 170 -3.63 0.34 -6.25
CA LYS A 170 -3.78 1.43 -7.23
C LYS A 170 -3.21 2.75 -6.71
N GLN A 171 -3.45 3.07 -5.43
CA GLN A 171 -2.88 4.26 -4.78
C GLN A 171 -1.35 4.21 -4.73
N ALA A 172 -0.76 3.01 -4.60
CA ALA A 172 0.68 2.80 -4.68
C ALA A 172 1.24 2.77 -6.12
N GLY A 173 0.40 3.02 -7.14
CA GLY A 173 0.82 3.10 -8.54
C GLY A 173 0.93 1.75 -9.25
N ILE A 174 0.43 0.67 -8.65
CA ILE A 174 0.33 -0.63 -9.32
C ILE A 174 -0.89 -0.60 -10.25
N SER A 175 -0.66 -0.78 -11.55
CA SER A 175 -1.73 -0.75 -12.55
C SER A 175 -2.67 -1.95 -12.43
N GLU A 176 -3.94 -1.80 -12.81
CA GLU A 176 -4.91 -2.90 -12.85
C GLU A 176 -4.43 -4.10 -13.70
N ASN A 177 -3.68 -3.87 -14.77
CA ASN A 177 -3.12 -4.95 -15.61
C ASN A 177 -2.05 -5.78 -14.88
N ALA A 178 -1.48 -5.25 -13.79
CA ALA A 178 -0.50 -5.92 -12.94
C ALA A 178 -1.15 -6.69 -11.77
N ILE A 179 -2.49 -6.73 -11.73
CA ILE A 179 -3.30 -7.38 -10.71
C ILE A 179 -4.17 -8.43 -11.40
N HIS A 180 -4.08 -9.68 -10.96
CA HIS A 180 -4.96 -10.75 -11.44
C HIS A 180 -5.76 -11.33 -10.30
N THR A 181 -7.06 -11.44 -10.45
CA THR A 181 -7.93 -12.05 -9.44
C THR A 181 -8.46 -13.37 -9.95
N THR A 182 -8.30 -14.41 -9.13
CA THR A 182 -8.79 -15.76 -9.39
C THR A 182 -9.81 -16.12 -8.31
N ARG A 183 -11.03 -16.46 -8.72
CA ARG A 183 -12.09 -16.93 -7.81
C ARG A 183 -12.13 -18.44 -7.81
N PHE A 184 -11.85 -19.06 -6.67
CA PHE A 184 -12.09 -20.49 -6.50
C PHE A 184 -13.56 -20.71 -6.19
N SER A 185 -14.30 -21.17 -7.20
CA SER A 185 -15.61 -21.78 -6.99
C SER A 185 -15.35 -23.23 -6.62
N GLU A 186 -15.73 -23.65 -5.41
CA GLU A 186 -15.83 -25.08 -5.12
C GLU A 186 -16.86 -25.66 -6.10
N ALA A 187 -16.41 -26.58 -6.96
CA ALA A 187 -17.32 -27.34 -7.79
C ALA A 187 -18.09 -28.30 -6.88
N GLU A 188 -19.40 -28.06 -6.75
CA GLU A 188 -20.38 -28.98 -6.12
C GLU A 188 -20.35 -30.38 -6.76
#